data_AF-A0A239WRM8-F1
#
_entry.id   AF-A0A239WRM8-F1
#
_cell.length_a   1.000
_cell.length_b   1.000
_cell.length_c   1.000
_cell.angle_alpha   90.00
_cell.angle_beta   90.00
_cell.angle_gamma   90.00
#
_symmetry.space_group_name_H-M   'P 1'
#
loop_
_entity.id
_entity.type
_entity.pdbx_description
1 polymer ?
#
loop_
_entity_poly.entity_id
_entity_poly.type
_entity_poly.pdbx_seq_one_letter_code
_entity_poly.pdbx_strand_id
1 'polypeptide(L)'
;MKFRILIIFVLCFAFSCKNEKLNKVSENEQESINFVLKQFPFIDKKLEKIKKVEFNSLAISLYRNIDKIDYDEILVFQKGNKFYAIPFLSNMYYDFWNFKNEIEKSKFSKTNTTFEKELQKSAVNLKLSADEKQQVFIQLITSVLNTEDMLEKKPQMFEDFVEFSPRKSKYKDEEPKNCLERTSKLFKEILEDGKNGIRPTYIWDKENGRVYKLFNESQNIDEYNLRIETYRVDCYTTLYEM
;
A
#
# COMPACT_ATOMS: atom_id res chain seq x y z
N MET A 1 14.73 -47.81 16.91
CA MET A 1 14.08 -46.53 17.31
C MET A 1 14.41 -45.33 16.41
N LYS A 2 15.60 -45.24 15.81
CA LYS A 2 16.01 -44.06 15.00
C LYS A 2 15.26 -43.89 13.66
N PHE A 3 14.77 -44.97 13.05
CA PHE A 3 14.05 -44.90 11.76
C PHE A 3 12.61 -44.37 11.85
N ARG A 4 11.94 -44.50 13.01
CA ARG A 4 10.56 -44.00 13.19
C ARG A 4 10.49 -42.47 13.38
N ILE A 5 11.55 -41.85 13.90
CA ILE A 5 11.62 -40.39 14.12
C ILE A 5 11.82 -39.66 12.78
N LEU A 6 12.55 -40.25 11.84
CA LEU A 6 12.80 -39.66 10.52
C LEU A 6 11.51 -39.54 9.69
N ILE A 7 10.62 -40.53 9.78
CA ILE A 7 9.33 -40.53 9.07
C ILE A 7 8.38 -39.45 9.61
N ILE A 8 8.38 -39.21 10.92
CA ILE A 8 7.58 -38.13 11.54
C ILE A 8 8.10 -36.75 11.09
N PHE A 9 9.42 -36.57 11.01
CA PHE A 9 10.00 -35.31 10.52
C PHE A 9 9.66 -35.05 9.04
N VAL A 10 9.72 -36.06 8.17
CA VAL A 10 9.37 -35.93 6.75
C VAL A 10 7.87 -35.65 6.55
N LEU A 11 6.99 -36.26 7.35
CA LEU A 11 5.55 -35.98 7.33
C LEU A 11 5.22 -34.56 7.85
N CYS A 12 5.93 -34.08 8.87
CA CYS A 12 5.77 -32.69 9.35
C CYS A 12 6.20 -31.67 8.30
N PHE A 13 7.25 -31.94 7.53
CA PHE A 13 7.65 -31.05 6.42
C PHE A 13 6.71 -31.12 5.22
N ALA A 14 6.12 -32.28 4.91
CA ALA A 14 5.14 -32.41 3.83
C ALA A 14 3.80 -31.68 4.13
N PHE A 15 3.41 -31.56 5.41
CA PHE A 15 2.21 -30.82 5.81
C PHE A 15 2.44 -29.33 6.10
N SER A 16 3.69 -28.87 6.18
CA SER A 16 4.00 -27.46 6.48
C SER A 16 4.12 -26.56 5.24
N CYS A 17 4.05 -27.10 4.03
CA CYS A 17 3.76 -26.30 2.84
C CYS A 17 2.25 -26.08 2.71
N LYS A 18 1.67 -25.30 3.62
CA LYS A 18 0.46 -24.56 3.30
C LYS A 18 0.87 -23.61 2.18
N ASN A 19 0.60 -23.97 0.93
CA ASN A 19 0.60 -23.02 -0.17
C ASN A 19 -0.17 -21.80 0.32
N GLU A 20 0.52 -20.68 0.54
CA GLU A 20 -0.13 -19.37 0.53
C GLU A 20 -0.99 -19.40 -0.73
N LYS A 21 -2.32 -19.34 -0.56
CA LYS A 21 -3.20 -19.16 -1.70
C LYS A 21 -2.81 -17.80 -2.27
N LEU A 22 -1.93 -17.80 -3.28
CA LEU A 22 -1.63 -16.62 -4.04
C LEU A 22 -2.95 -16.16 -4.64
N ASN A 23 -3.24 -14.88 -4.42
CA ASN A 23 -4.26 -14.15 -5.15
C ASN A 23 -4.00 -14.43 -6.64
N LYS A 24 -4.96 -15.10 -7.30
CA LYS A 24 -4.77 -15.70 -8.62
C LYS A 24 -5.31 -14.72 -9.65
N VAL A 25 -4.58 -14.53 -10.74
CA VAL A 25 -5.10 -13.83 -11.92
C VAL A 25 -6.44 -14.45 -12.31
N SER A 26 -7.47 -13.62 -12.45
CA SER A 26 -8.78 -14.04 -12.94
C SER A 26 -9.05 -13.44 -14.31
N GLU A 27 -9.89 -14.12 -15.09
CA GLU A 27 -10.47 -13.58 -16.33
C GLU A 27 -11.75 -12.76 -16.06
N ASN A 28 -12.16 -12.67 -14.79
CA ASN A 28 -13.31 -11.94 -14.31
C ASN A 28 -12.91 -10.95 -13.20
N GLU A 29 -13.25 -9.67 -13.40
CA GLU A 29 -12.95 -8.59 -12.45
C GLU A 29 -13.53 -8.86 -11.05
N GLN A 30 -14.80 -9.28 -10.97
CA GLN A 30 -15.50 -9.52 -9.71
C GLN A 30 -14.91 -10.72 -8.95
N GLU A 31 -14.46 -11.77 -9.65
CA GLU A 31 -13.77 -12.87 -9.00
C GLU A 31 -12.47 -12.43 -8.33
N SER A 32 -11.72 -11.53 -8.98
CA SER A 32 -10.49 -10.98 -8.42
C SER A 32 -10.78 -10.16 -7.15
N ILE A 33 -11.81 -9.30 -7.19
CA ILE A 33 -12.29 -8.55 -6.02
C ILE A 33 -12.73 -9.50 -4.89
N ASN A 34 -13.49 -10.55 -5.22
CA ASN A 34 -13.97 -11.53 -4.25
C ASN A 34 -12.82 -12.30 -3.58
N PHE A 35 -11.67 -12.46 -4.23
CA PHE A 35 -10.49 -13.03 -3.59
C PHE A 35 -9.98 -12.10 -2.49
N VAL A 36 -9.82 -10.81 -2.79
CA VAL A 36 -9.39 -9.79 -1.81
C VAL A 36 -10.37 -9.75 -0.63
N LEU A 37 -11.68 -9.72 -0.89
CA LEU A 37 -12.70 -9.73 0.18
C LEU A 37 -12.68 -11.01 1.05
N LYS A 38 -12.24 -12.15 0.50
CA LYS A 38 -12.05 -13.38 1.29
C LYS A 38 -10.81 -13.29 2.18
N GLN A 39 -9.75 -12.65 1.70
CA GLN A 39 -8.50 -12.47 2.46
C GLN A 39 -8.62 -11.37 3.51
N PHE A 40 -9.39 -10.31 3.21
CA PHE A 40 -9.60 -9.13 4.03
C PHE A 40 -11.10 -8.94 4.31
N PRO A 41 -11.73 -9.83 5.12
CA PRO A 41 -13.18 -9.87 5.32
C PRO A 41 -13.76 -8.67 6.08
N PHE A 42 -12.88 -7.79 6.60
CA PHE A 42 -13.27 -6.53 7.24
C PHE A 42 -13.54 -5.41 6.22
N ILE A 43 -13.06 -5.54 4.97
CA ILE A 43 -13.38 -4.62 3.88
C ILE A 43 -14.88 -4.76 3.59
N ASP A 44 -15.56 -3.63 3.40
CA ASP A 44 -16.98 -3.64 3.09
C ASP A 44 -17.26 -4.31 1.74
N LYS A 45 -18.41 -4.99 1.62
CA LYS A 45 -18.79 -5.67 0.36
C LYS A 45 -19.56 -4.75 -0.58
N LYS A 46 -20.16 -3.68 -0.07
CA LYS A 46 -20.85 -2.66 -0.87
C LYS A 46 -19.81 -1.72 -1.47
N LEU A 47 -19.10 -2.21 -2.48
CA LEU A 47 -18.07 -1.47 -3.19
C LEU A 47 -18.59 -1.01 -4.55
N GLU A 48 -18.31 0.25 -4.87
CA GLU A 48 -18.62 0.86 -6.17
C GLU A 48 -17.32 1.28 -6.84
N LYS A 49 -17.25 1.13 -8.16
CA LYS A 49 -16.10 1.59 -8.96
C LYS A 49 -16.17 3.10 -9.08
N ILE A 50 -15.36 3.81 -8.30
CA ILE A 50 -15.34 5.28 -8.29
C ILE A 50 -14.41 5.87 -9.34
N LYS A 51 -13.44 5.08 -9.82
CA LYS A 51 -12.46 5.55 -10.79
C LYS A 51 -11.96 4.42 -11.67
N LYS A 52 -11.71 4.72 -12.94
CA LYS A 52 -11.01 3.84 -13.88
C LYS A 52 -10.09 4.69 -14.74
N VAL A 53 -8.82 4.29 -14.83
CA VAL A 53 -7.84 4.89 -15.73
C VAL A 53 -7.38 3.79 -16.67
N GLU A 54 -7.56 4.02 -17.97
CA GLU A 54 -7.11 3.12 -19.04
C GLU A 54 -5.93 3.75 -19.77
N PHE A 55 -4.89 2.96 -20.01
CA PHE A 55 -3.68 3.42 -20.69
C PHE A 55 -3.00 2.24 -21.36
N ASN A 56 -2.66 2.40 -22.64
CA ASN A 56 -2.13 1.33 -23.48
C ASN A 56 -3.07 0.10 -23.47
N SER A 57 -2.55 -1.06 -23.02
CA SER A 57 -3.28 -2.32 -22.86
C SER A 57 -3.68 -2.62 -21.41
N LEU A 58 -3.54 -1.61 -20.54
CA LEU A 58 -3.68 -1.71 -19.10
C LEU A 58 -4.82 -0.84 -18.58
N ALA A 59 -5.37 -1.21 -17.43
CA ALA A 59 -6.24 -0.33 -16.69
C ALA A 59 -6.04 -0.49 -15.18
N ILE A 60 -6.34 0.57 -14.44
CA ILE A 60 -6.41 0.55 -12.98
C ILE A 60 -7.80 1.08 -12.59
N SER A 61 -8.53 0.32 -11.79
CA SER A 61 -9.81 0.74 -11.21
C SER A 61 -9.70 0.85 -9.70
N LEU A 62 -10.38 1.84 -9.12
CA LEU A 62 -10.51 2.01 -7.68
C LEU A 62 -11.95 1.75 -7.24
N TYR A 63 -12.10 0.90 -6.24
CA TYR A 63 -13.37 0.51 -5.64
C TYR A 63 -13.45 0.96 -4.19
N ARG A 64 -14.52 1.68 -3.85
CA ARG A 64 -14.77 2.26 -2.52
C ARG A 64 -16.22 2.02 -2.10
N ASN A 65 -16.47 1.92 -0.79
CA ASN A 65 -17.81 2.11 -0.24
C ASN A 65 -18.05 3.60 -0.01
N ILE A 66 -18.93 4.22 -0.81
CA ILE A 66 -19.20 5.67 -0.77
C ILE A 66 -19.92 6.14 0.50
N ASP A 67 -20.54 5.23 1.24
CA ASP A 67 -21.25 5.53 2.49
C ASP A 67 -20.33 5.53 3.71
N LYS A 68 -19.06 5.17 3.53
CA LYS A 68 -18.08 5.03 4.61
C LYS A 68 -17.04 6.12 4.56
N ILE A 69 -16.77 6.69 5.73
CA ILE A 69 -15.71 7.67 5.96
C ILE A 69 -14.34 6.97 5.94
N ASP A 70 -14.26 5.72 6.40
CA ASP A 70 -13.05 4.92 6.37
C ASP A 70 -12.80 4.29 4.99
N TYR A 71 -11.64 4.59 4.42
CA TYR A 71 -11.23 4.13 3.09
C TYR A 71 -10.51 2.77 3.17
N ASP A 72 -11.25 1.71 3.42
CA ASP A 72 -10.77 0.34 3.18
C ASP A 72 -11.24 -0.09 1.78
N GLU A 73 -10.35 0.09 0.80
CA GLU A 73 -10.66 0.07 -0.64
C GLU A 73 -10.02 -1.11 -1.37
N ILE A 74 -10.34 -1.25 -2.66
CA ILE A 74 -9.73 -2.24 -3.54
C ILE A 74 -9.26 -1.58 -4.84
N LEU A 75 -7.99 -1.79 -5.16
CA LEU A 75 -7.42 -1.47 -6.47
C LEU A 75 -7.50 -2.71 -7.36
N VAL A 76 -7.95 -2.53 -8.60
CA VAL A 76 -7.97 -3.62 -9.60
C VAL A 76 -7.11 -3.24 -10.78
N PHE A 77 -6.09 -4.05 -11.04
CA PHE A 77 -5.22 -3.94 -12.20
C PHE A 77 -5.70 -4.88 -13.30
N GLN A 78 -5.73 -4.39 -14.54
CA GLN A 78 -6.15 -5.13 -15.72
C GLN A 78 -5.05 -5.12 -16.78
N LYS A 79 -4.81 -6.27 -17.45
CA LYS A 79 -4.07 -6.36 -18.71
C LYS A 79 -4.81 -7.27 -19.68
N GLY A 80 -5.33 -6.70 -20.78
CA GLY A 80 -6.24 -7.44 -21.66
C GLY A 80 -7.47 -7.96 -20.91
N ASN A 81 -7.71 -9.27 -20.93
CA ASN A 81 -8.81 -9.92 -20.21
C ASN A 81 -8.44 -10.42 -18.80
N LYS A 82 -7.26 -10.07 -18.29
CA LYS A 82 -6.75 -10.56 -17.00
C LYS A 82 -6.84 -9.48 -15.93
N PHE A 83 -7.29 -9.86 -14.75
CA PHE A 83 -7.52 -8.98 -13.60
C PHE A 83 -6.75 -9.47 -12.38
N TYR A 84 -6.22 -8.51 -11.62
CA TYR A 84 -5.59 -8.72 -10.33
C TYR A 84 -5.96 -7.59 -9.37
N ALA A 85 -6.71 -7.94 -8.32
CA ALA A 85 -7.13 -7.00 -7.30
C ALA A 85 -6.20 -7.06 -6.08
N ILE A 86 -5.94 -5.91 -5.46
CA ILE A 86 -5.20 -5.79 -4.19
C ILE A 86 -6.00 -4.90 -3.22
N PRO A 87 -5.85 -5.10 -1.90
CA PRO A 87 -6.41 -4.16 -0.94
C PRO A 87 -5.65 -2.81 -1.00
N PHE A 88 -6.39 -1.71 -0.80
CA PHE A 88 -5.83 -0.39 -0.52
C PHE A 88 -6.43 0.10 0.80
N LEU A 89 -5.74 -0.22 1.89
CA LEU A 89 -6.29 -0.11 3.25
C LEU A 89 -6.08 1.26 3.85
N SER A 90 -6.91 1.65 4.80
CA SER A 90 -6.71 2.86 5.61
C SER A 90 -5.39 2.85 6.40
N ASN A 91 -4.98 4.02 6.91
CA ASN A 91 -3.76 4.15 7.74
C ASN A 91 -3.79 3.32 9.01
N MET A 92 -4.90 2.70 9.39
CA MET A 92 -4.99 1.93 10.64
C MET A 92 -4.30 0.56 10.54
N TYR A 93 -4.06 0.09 9.33
CA TYR A 93 -3.36 -1.17 9.06
C TYR A 93 -1.85 -0.93 8.97
N TYR A 94 -1.23 -0.53 10.10
CA TYR A 94 0.18 -0.11 10.15
C TYR A 94 1.14 -1.15 9.57
N ASP A 95 0.88 -2.44 9.79
CA ASP A 95 1.72 -3.53 9.29
C ASP A 95 1.61 -3.72 7.77
N PHE A 96 0.46 -3.39 7.17
CA PHE A 96 0.27 -3.44 5.72
C PHE A 96 1.06 -2.35 5.01
N TRP A 97 1.08 -1.14 5.58
CA TRP A 97 1.85 -0.03 5.02
C TRP A 97 3.32 -0.06 5.41
N ASN A 98 3.66 -0.76 6.50
CA ASN A 98 5.00 -0.82 7.08
C ASN A 98 5.58 0.59 7.28
N PHE A 99 4.81 1.46 7.95
CA PHE A 99 5.13 2.87 8.09
C PHE A 99 6.51 3.09 8.74
N LYS A 100 7.32 3.90 8.07
CA LYS A 100 8.56 4.45 8.62
C LYS A 100 8.24 5.43 9.74
N ASN A 101 9.11 5.46 10.74
CA ASN A 101 8.99 6.35 11.91
C ASN A 101 7.72 6.17 12.75
N GLU A 102 6.96 5.08 12.52
CA GLU A 102 5.83 4.70 13.34
C GLU A 102 6.27 3.70 14.43
N ILE A 103 5.94 4.03 15.68
CA ILE A 103 6.27 3.21 16.85
C ILE A 103 5.04 2.47 17.37
N GLU A 104 3.85 2.97 17.06
CA GLU A 104 2.62 2.31 17.44
C GLU A 104 2.41 1.04 16.64
N LYS A 105 1.74 0.06 17.25
CA LYS A 105 1.34 -1.18 16.58
C LYS A 105 -0.12 -1.08 16.19
N SER A 106 -0.45 -1.67 15.04
CA SER A 106 -1.84 -1.83 14.61
C SER A 106 -2.65 -2.53 15.71
N LYS A 107 -3.81 -1.99 16.04
CA LYS A 107 -4.83 -2.62 16.89
C LYS A 107 -5.74 -3.56 16.08
N PHE A 108 -5.55 -3.61 14.77
CA PHE A 108 -6.17 -4.58 13.89
C PHE A 108 -5.30 -5.83 13.74
N SER A 109 -5.93 -6.92 13.33
CA SER A 109 -5.22 -8.18 13.03
C SER A 109 -4.18 -7.94 11.93
N LYS A 110 -3.03 -8.61 12.05
CA LYS A 110 -1.99 -8.55 11.03
C LYS A 110 -2.52 -9.02 9.67
N THR A 111 -2.16 -8.28 8.64
CA THR A 111 -2.52 -8.49 7.23
C THR A 111 -1.66 -9.56 6.54
N ASN A 112 -0.49 -9.87 7.11
CA ASN A 112 0.50 -10.84 6.58
C ASN A 112 1.02 -10.52 5.17
N THR A 113 0.82 -9.29 4.68
CA THR A 113 1.39 -8.78 3.42
C THR A 113 1.64 -7.29 3.57
N THR A 114 2.18 -6.64 2.53
CA THR A 114 2.32 -5.18 2.49
C THR A 114 1.78 -4.63 1.17
N PHE A 115 1.50 -3.34 1.12
CA PHE A 115 1.11 -2.66 -0.11
C PHE A 115 2.13 -2.88 -1.24
N GLU A 116 3.42 -2.67 -0.95
CA GLU A 116 4.51 -2.92 -1.91
C GLU A 116 4.49 -4.36 -2.42
N LYS A 117 4.34 -5.35 -1.53
CA LYS A 117 4.30 -6.77 -1.91
C LYS A 117 3.10 -7.10 -2.79
N GLU A 118 1.91 -6.59 -2.49
CA GLU A 118 0.72 -6.84 -3.30
C GLU A 118 0.83 -6.15 -4.67
N LEU A 119 1.42 -4.95 -4.74
CA LEU A 119 1.70 -4.25 -6.00
C LEU A 119 2.74 -5.00 -6.85
N GLN A 120 3.82 -5.49 -6.24
CA GLN A 120 4.82 -6.32 -6.94
C GLN A 120 4.19 -7.64 -7.43
N LYS A 121 3.36 -8.28 -6.61
CA LYS A 121 2.62 -9.49 -7.02
C LYS A 121 1.68 -9.20 -8.19
N SER A 122 0.96 -8.08 -8.21
CA SER A 122 0.07 -7.75 -9.32
C SER A 122 0.86 -7.63 -10.63
N ALA A 123 2.01 -6.96 -10.60
CA ALA A 123 2.90 -6.83 -11.75
C ALA A 123 3.43 -8.18 -12.26
N VAL A 124 3.89 -9.05 -11.36
CA VAL A 124 4.39 -10.38 -11.72
C VAL A 124 3.26 -11.25 -12.30
N ASN A 125 2.10 -11.26 -11.66
CA ASN A 125 0.97 -12.10 -12.05
C ASN A 125 0.36 -11.66 -13.39
N LEU A 126 0.27 -10.35 -13.63
CA LEU A 126 -0.17 -9.81 -14.92
C LEU A 126 0.92 -9.87 -16.00
N LYS A 127 2.15 -10.33 -15.67
CA LYS A 127 3.30 -10.39 -16.58
C LYS A 127 3.59 -9.04 -17.22
N LEU A 128 3.76 -8.03 -16.37
CA LEU A 128 4.11 -6.69 -16.81
C LEU A 128 5.60 -6.60 -17.19
N SER A 129 5.91 -5.95 -18.32
CA SER A 129 7.26 -5.53 -18.67
C SER A 129 7.77 -4.43 -17.73
N ALA A 130 9.05 -4.08 -17.80
CA ALA A 130 9.61 -2.97 -17.01
C ALA A 130 8.86 -1.65 -17.26
N ASP A 131 8.68 -1.28 -18.52
CA ASP A 131 7.94 -0.09 -18.92
C ASP A 131 6.49 -0.13 -18.41
N GLU A 132 5.80 -1.27 -18.54
CA GLU A 132 4.43 -1.43 -18.05
C GLU A 132 4.35 -1.27 -16.53
N LYS A 133 5.32 -1.79 -15.77
CA LYS A 133 5.36 -1.60 -14.31
C LYS A 133 5.53 -0.12 -13.94
N GLN A 134 6.44 0.57 -14.61
CA GLN A 134 6.67 2.00 -14.39
C GLN A 134 5.40 2.80 -14.71
N GLN A 135 4.76 2.52 -15.85
CA GLN A 135 3.51 3.18 -16.23
C GLN A 135 2.38 2.91 -15.25
N VAL A 136 2.19 1.66 -14.81
CA VAL A 136 1.19 1.31 -13.79
C VAL A 136 1.40 2.11 -12.52
N PHE A 137 2.64 2.21 -12.06
CA PHE A 137 2.94 2.95 -10.86
C PHE A 137 2.70 4.46 -11.03
N ILE A 138 3.17 5.07 -12.14
CA ILE A 138 2.92 6.49 -12.45
C ILE A 138 1.42 6.79 -12.51
N GLN A 139 0.64 5.94 -13.18
CA GLN A 139 -0.80 6.11 -13.34
C GLN A 139 -1.55 5.90 -12.03
N LEU A 140 -1.10 4.95 -11.20
CA LEU A 140 -1.66 4.75 -9.85
C LEU A 140 -1.53 6.03 -9.02
N ILE A 141 -0.33 6.58 -8.97
CA ILE A 141 0.00 7.78 -8.18
C ILE A 141 -0.69 9.03 -8.74
N THR A 142 -0.44 9.36 -10.01
CA THR A 142 -0.87 10.64 -10.59
C THR A 142 -2.33 10.65 -11.00
N SER A 143 -2.85 9.53 -11.49
CA SER A 143 -4.16 9.49 -12.14
C SER A 143 -5.21 8.80 -11.29
N VAL A 144 -4.90 7.74 -10.55
CA VAL A 144 -5.88 7.07 -9.68
C VAL A 144 -5.97 7.80 -8.34
N LEU A 145 -4.85 7.92 -7.62
CA LEU A 145 -4.77 8.54 -6.30
C LEU A 145 -4.66 10.07 -6.35
N ASN A 146 -4.38 10.65 -7.52
CA ASN A 146 -4.30 12.12 -7.72
C ASN A 146 -3.36 12.81 -6.72
N THR A 147 -2.20 12.21 -6.48
CA THR A 147 -1.22 12.67 -5.49
C THR A 147 -0.36 13.81 -6.05
N GLU A 148 0.23 14.61 -5.16
CA GLU A 148 1.20 15.64 -5.53
C GLU A 148 2.63 15.07 -5.50
N ASP A 149 3.45 15.33 -6.52
CA ASP A 149 4.84 14.91 -6.60
C ASP A 149 5.83 16.04 -6.25
N MET A 150 7.11 15.70 -6.22
CA MET A 150 8.23 16.64 -6.04
C MET A 150 8.31 17.31 -4.67
N LEU A 151 7.90 16.63 -3.61
CA LEU A 151 7.99 17.17 -2.24
C LEU A 151 9.43 17.47 -1.84
N GLU A 152 10.42 16.78 -2.40
CA GLU A 152 11.84 17.07 -2.17
C GLU A 152 12.24 18.51 -2.55
N LYS A 153 11.43 19.18 -3.39
CA LYS A 153 11.63 20.59 -3.76
C LYS A 153 10.93 21.57 -2.83
N LYS A 154 10.02 21.10 -1.97
CA LYS A 154 9.25 21.91 -1.01
C LYS A 154 9.19 21.25 0.37
N PRO A 155 10.33 20.78 0.93
CA PRO A 155 10.32 20.00 2.17
C PRO A 155 9.77 20.79 3.37
N GLN A 156 9.85 22.12 3.34
CA GLN A 156 9.33 23.01 4.39
C GLN A 156 7.82 22.82 4.66
N MET A 157 7.08 22.24 3.70
CA MET A 157 5.69 21.84 3.91
C MET A 157 5.49 20.85 5.06
N PHE A 158 6.55 20.16 5.52
CA PHE A 158 6.49 19.21 6.64
C PHE A 158 7.15 19.70 7.94
N GLU A 159 7.67 20.93 7.99
CA GLU A 159 8.42 21.43 9.15
C GLU A 159 7.53 21.52 10.42
N ASP A 160 6.27 21.91 10.25
CA ASP A 160 5.25 22.03 11.32
C ASP A 160 3.86 21.56 10.84
N PHE A 161 3.84 20.45 10.10
CA PHE A 161 2.62 19.95 9.46
C PHE A 161 1.98 18.79 10.22
N VAL A 162 0.67 18.86 10.38
CA VAL A 162 -0.16 17.74 10.84
C VAL A 162 -1.43 17.73 10.02
N GLU A 163 -1.66 16.64 9.29
CA GLU A 163 -2.96 16.36 8.70
C GLU A 163 -3.83 15.66 9.75
N PHE A 164 -5.12 15.97 9.81
CA PHE A 164 -6.01 15.29 10.75
C PHE A 164 -6.89 14.31 9.98
N SER A 165 -6.88 13.05 10.40
CA SER A 165 -7.73 12.03 9.81
C SER A 165 -8.74 11.51 10.83
N PRO A 166 -9.99 11.25 10.39
CA PRO A 166 -10.99 10.68 11.27
C PRO A 166 -10.53 9.32 11.79
N ARG A 167 -10.84 9.06 13.05
CA ARG A 167 -10.40 7.85 13.75
C ARG A 167 -11.43 6.73 13.59
N LYS A 168 -11.01 5.46 13.79
CA LYS A 168 -11.92 4.38 14.20
C LYS A 168 -11.95 4.26 15.71
N SER A 169 -13.11 3.87 16.24
CA SER A 169 -13.37 3.68 17.67
C SER A 169 -12.25 2.97 18.47
N LYS A 170 -11.53 2.02 17.86
CA LYS A 170 -10.43 1.26 18.50
C LYS A 170 -9.16 2.06 18.82
N TYR A 171 -8.83 3.12 18.09
CA TYR A 171 -7.59 3.88 18.34
C TYR A 171 -7.75 4.79 19.57
N LYS A 172 -6.81 5.68 19.91
CA LYS A 172 -7.08 6.82 20.79
C LYS A 172 -6.74 8.08 20.00
N ASP A 173 -7.19 9.25 20.44
CA ASP A 173 -6.76 10.48 19.80
C ASP A 173 -5.26 10.59 20.01
N GLU A 174 -4.55 10.83 18.92
CA GLU A 174 -3.11 10.96 18.98
C GLU A 174 -2.76 12.32 19.58
N GLU A 175 -1.73 12.34 20.41
CA GLU A 175 -1.20 13.60 20.91
C GLU A 175 -0.58 14.38 19.75
N PRO A 176 -0.98 15.63 19.49
CA PRO A 176 -0.47 16.41 18.37
C PRO A 176 1.06 16.49 18.32
N LYS A 177 1.71 16.45 19.49
CA LYS A 177 3.17 16.42 19.61
C LYS A 177 3.80 15.18 18.96
N ASN A 178 3.18 14.01 19.09
CA ASN A 178 3.69 12.77 18.47
C ASN A 178 3.57 12.84 16.95
N CYS A 179 2.46 13.41 16.46
CA CYS A 179 2.22 13.62 15.05
C CYS A 179 3.23 14.62 14.44
N LEU A 180 3.48 15.73 15.13
CA LEU A 180 4.53 16.69 14.77
C LEU A 180 5.92 16.06 14.77
N GLU A 181 6.27 15.26 15.78
CA GLU A 181 7.56 14.58 15.82
C GLU A 181 7.75 13.66 14.61
N ARG A 182 6.68 12.97 14.18
CA ARG A 182 6.69 12.09 13.01
C ARG A 182 6.95 12.87 11.72
N THR A 183 6.24 13.98 11.50
CA THR A 183 6.42 14.81 10.29
C THR A 183 7.76 15.56 10.30
N SER A 184 8.22 16.04 11.46
CA SER A 184 9.56 16.63 11.59
C SER A 184 10.69 15.63 11.30
N LYS A 185 10.54 14.34 11.63
CA LYS A 185 11.51 13.30 11.24
C LYS A 185 11.56 13.11 9.73
N LEU A 186 10.40 13.02 9.08
CA LEU A 186 10.30 12.95 7.61
C LEU A 186 10.93 14.19 6.96
N PHE A 187 10.65 15.38 7.46
CA PHE A 187 11.26 16.62 6.98
C PHE A 187 12.80 16.57 7.00
N LYS A 188 13.37 16.17 8.14
CA LYS A 188 14.83 16.00 8.28
C LYS A 188 15.38 14.97 7.31
N GLU A 189 14.69 13.85 7.11
CA GLU A 189 15.10 12.81 6.19
C GLU A 189 15.14 13.30 4.73
N ILE A 190 14.13 14.06 4.29
CA ILE A 190 14.10 14.65 2.94
C ILE A 190 15.31 15.59 2.75
N LEU A 191 15.63 16.42 3.74
CA LEU A 191 16.78 17.33 3.70
C LEU A 191 18.12 16.58 3.66
N GLU A 192 18.23 15.48 4.41
CA GLU A 192 19.44 14.65 4.45
C GLU A 192 19.68 13.91 3.14
N ASP A 193 18.64 13.33 2.53
CA ASP A 193 18.74 12.69 1.21
C ASP A 193 19.26 13.68 0.16
N GLY A 194 18.69 14.89 0.14
CA GLY A 194 19.10 15.95 -0.77
C GLY A 194 20.57 16.36 -0.62
N LYS A 195 21.09 16.39 0.62
CA LYS A 195 22.51 16.67 0.91
C LYS A 195 23.43 15.53 0.50
N ASN A 196 22.99 14.29 0.67
CA ASN A 196 23.77 13.09 0.36
C ASN A 196 23.79 12.74 -1.13
N GLY A 197 23.14 13.55 -1.98
CA GLY A 197 23.05 13.31 -3.42
C GLY A 197 22.12 12.16 -3.80
N ILE A 198 21.38 11.60 -2.83
CA ILE A 198 20.33 10.61 -3.09
C ILE A 198 19.12 11.38 -3.61
N ARG A 199 18.58 10.97 -4.75
CA ARG A 199 17.39 11.62 -5.35
C ARG A 199 16.22 10.65 -5.40
N PRO A 200 15.71 10.16 -4.24
CA PRO A 200 14.44 9.45 -4.25
C PRO A 200 13.34 10.45 -4.62
N THR A 201 12.25 9.95 -5.18
CA THR A 201 11.06 10.77 -5.43
C THR A 201 10.16 10.69 -4.20
N TYR A 202 9.75 11.84 -3.68
CA TYR A 202 8.77 11.93 -2.61
C TYR A 202 7.41 12.37 -3.17
N ILE A 203 6.38 11.58 -2.87
CA ILE A 203 5.00 11.81 -3.32
C ILE A 203 4.10 12.00 -2.11
N TRP A 204 3.29 13.05 -2.13
CA TRP A 204 2.27 13.31 -1.14
C TRP A 204 0.90 12.78 -1.58
N ASP A 205 0.42 11.78 -0.86
CA ASP A 205 -0.95 11.32 -0.92
C ASP A 205 -1.75 11.98 0.20
N LYS A 206 -2.13 13.23 -0.09
CA LYS A 206 -2.85 14.10 0.84
C LYS A 206 -4.18 13.50 1.29
N GLU A 207 -4.97 12.98 0.34
CA GLU A 207 -6.28 12.40 0.67
C GLU A 207 -6.19 11.28 1.72
N ASN A 208 -5.08 10.53 1.72
CA ASN A 208 -4.86 9.42 2.63
C ASN A 208 -3.86 9.74 3.75
N GLY A 209 -3.37 10.98 3.87
CA GLY A 209 -2.39 11.38 4.88
C GLY A 209 -1.09 10.59 4.83
N ARG A 210 -0.55 10.32 3.64
CA ARG A 210 0.68 9.53 3.45
C ARG A 210 1.71 10.25 2.60
N VAL A 211 2.97 9.92 2.82
CA VAL A 211 4.06 10.22 1.90
C VAL A 211 4.72 8.92 1.45
N TYR A 212 4.93 8.78 0.14
CA TYR A 212 5.67 7.67 -0.44
C TYR A 212 7.06 8.15 -0.85
N LYS A 213 8.11 7.48 -0.36
CA LYS A 213 9.49 7.64 -0.81
C LYS A 213 9.84 6.49 -1.72
N LEU A 214 10.18 6.81 -2.96
CA LEU A 214 10.37 5.82 -4.02
C LEU A 214 11.83 5.61 -4.36
N PHE A 215 12.19 4.35 -4.53
CA PHE A 215 13.48 3.93 -5.04
C PHE A 215 13.27 3.07 -6.28
N ASN A 216 14.01 3.40 -7.34
CA ASN A 216 14.21 2.48 -8.44
C ASN A 216 15.52 1.73 -8.21
N GLU A 217 15.43 0.48 -7.77
CA GLU A 217 16.58 -0.38 -7.48
C GLU A 217 17.04 -1.21 -8.71
N SER A 218 16.54 -0.89 -9.91
CA SER A 218 16.95 -1.55 -11.14
C SER A 218 18.45 -1.35 -11.43
N GLN A 219 19.13 -2.44 -11.78
CA GLN A 219 20.51 -2.41 -12.24
C GLN A 219 20.62 -2.30 -13.77
N ASN A 220 19.57 -2.71 -14.48
CA ASN A 220 19.50 -2.74 -15.94
C ASN A 220 18.31 -1.93 -16.47
N ILE A 221 18.41 -1.44 -17.71
CA ILE A 221 17.35 -0.65 -18.35
C ILE A 221 16.07 -1.45 -18.61
N ASP A 222 16.19 -2.77 -18.80
CA ASP A 222 15.07 -3.69 -19.04
C ASP A 222 14.40 -4.17 -17.73
N GLU A 223 14.82 -3.63 -16.59
CA GLU A 223 14.30 -3.97 -15.28
C GLU A 223 13.60 -2.76 -14.66
N TYR A 224 12.51 -3.02 -13.94
CA TYR A 224 11.88 -2.05 -13.06
C TYR A 224 11.63 -2.71 -11.71
N ASN A 225 12.48 -2.39 -10.73
CA ASN A 225 12.37 -2.85 -9.35
C ASN A 225 12.04 -1.67 -8.43
N LEU A 226 10.74 -1.47 -8.21
CA LEU A 226 10.23 -0.43 -7.34
C LEU A 226 10.24 -0.90 -5.89
N ARG A 227 10.88 -0.10 -5.04
CA ARG A 227 10.76 -0.18 -3.59
C ARG A 227 10.06 1.10 -3.07
N ILE A 228 9.16 0.92 -2.11
CA ILE A 228 8.32 1.99 -1.57
C ILE A 228 8.53 2.03 -0.05
N GLU A 229 9.05 3.14 0.44
CA GLU A 229 8.98 3.45 1.87
C GLU A 229 7.79 4.38 2.10
N THR A 230 6.90 3.99 3.03
CA THR A 230 5.67 4.75 3.30
C THR A 230 5.78 5.44 4.65
N TYR A 231 5.38 6.70 4.71
CA TYR A 231 5.31 7.51 5.92
C TYR A 231 3.87 7.92 6.14
N ARG A 232 3.46 7.91 7.40
CA ARG A 232 2.20 8.45 7.83
C ARG A 232 2.39 9.92 8.20
N VAL A 233 1.54 10.82 7.72
CA VAL A 233 1.60 12.25 8.04
C VAL A 233 0.30 12.79 8.64
N ASP A 234 -0.69 11.91 8.84
CA ASP A 234 -1.90 12.23 9.58
C ASP A 234 -1.78 11.99 11.09
N CYS A 235 -2.75 12.54 11.81
CA CYS A 235 -2.96 12.46 13.24
C CYS A 235 -4.43 12.11 13.48
N TYR A 236 -4.67 11.00 14.17
CA TYR A 236 -6.03 10.54 14.45
C TYR A 236 -6.70 11.44 15.49
N THR A 237 -7.92 11.87 15.17
CA THR A 237 -8.74 12.68 16.08
C THR A 237 -10.22 12.33 15.96
N THR A 238 -10.95 12.50 17.06
CA THR A 238 -12.42 12.41 17.10
C THR A 238 -13.13 13.70 16.65
N LEU A 239 -12.39 14.80 16.45
CA LEU A 239 -12.95 16.10 16.09
C LEU A 239 -13.68 16.14 14.73
N TYR A 240 -13.42 15.15 13.86
CA TYR A 240 -14.01 15.06 12.52
C TYR A 240 -14.94 13.84 12.35
N GLU A 241 -15.30 13.14 13.44
CA GLU A 241 -16.44 12.19 13.41
C GLU A 241 -17.76 13.00 13.46
N MET A 242 -18.20 13.53 12.31
CA MET A 242 -19.54 14.13 12.14
C MET A 242 -20.44 13.22 11.31
#